data_AF-A0A7S3SAB5-F1
#
_entry.id   AF-A0A7S3SAB5-F1
#
_cell.length_a   1.000
_cell.length_b   1.000
_cell.length_c   1.000
_cell.angle_alpha   90.00
_cell.angle_beta   90.00
_cell.angle_gamma   90.00
#
_symmetry.space_group_name_H-M   'P 1'
#
loop_
_entity.id
_entity.type
_entity.pdbx_description
1 polymer ?
#
loop_
_entity_poly.entity_id
_entity_poly.type
_entity_poly.pdbx_seq_one_letter_code
_entity_poly.pdbx_strand_id
1 'polypeptide(L)'
;GGGGGGGERTRADLEAIYSGDLTPSAALTSLSYGLMTRLPSLEVNERIALEAQLSALTSDIASCEKLLRTPIPLGYTRYSVRFLWIWLTLLPFALTNTFVNFGVGTWWEDKPKPVLVLAMLFIGFIFLSIEDIAVQIEEPFAILPLEQHQRWLLRDARQVKALFAHLTGSGVRAPAQPPAGGGVAEGRVAGEGAEAVEGAARGSPSQSRQAN
;
A
#
# COMPACT_ATOMS: atom_id res chain seq x y z
N GLY A 1 0.53 36.38 23.42
CA GLY A 1 0.34 35.00 23.90
C GLY A 1 -0.89 34.43 23.24
N GLY A 2 -0.79 33.28 22.55
CA GLY A 2 -1.94 32.70 21.85
C GLY A 2 -1.66 31.48 20.96
N GLY A 3 -0.54 30.76 21.16
CA GLY A 3 -0.15 29.63 20.30
C GLY A 3 -0.32 28.23 20.89
N GLY A 4 -0.75 28.10 22.15
CA GLY A 4 -0.70 26.81 22.89
C GLY A 4 -1.92 25.89 22.73
N GLY A 5 -3.11 26.44 22.45
CA GLY A 5 -4.37 25.68 22.59
C GLY A 5 -4.69 24.64 21.49
N GLY A 6 -4.04 24.73 20.33
CA GLY A 6 -4.29 23.82 19.21
C GLY A 6 -3.53 22.49 19.28
N GLY A 7 -2.51 22.38 20.13
CA GLY A 7 -1.74 21.14 20.31
C GLY A 7 -2.37 20.18 21.33
N GLU A 8 -2.96 20.72 22.38
CA GLU A 8 -3.58 19.95 23.47
C GLU A 8 -4.94 19.37 23.08
N ARG A 9 -5.76 20.09 22.30
CA ARG A 9 -7.02 19.53 21.75
C ARG A 9 -6.76 18.36 20.79
N THR A 10 -5.76 18.45 19.92
CA THR A 10 -5.41 17.35 19.02
C THR A 10 -4.89 16.13 19.77
N ARG A 11 -4.18 16.31 20.90
CA ARG A 11 -3.78 15.17 21.76
C ARG A 11 -4.97 14.52 22.44
N ALA A 12 -5.93 15.31 22.94
CA ALA A 12 -7.15 14.78 23.54
C ALA A 12 -8.05 14.06 22.51
N ASP A 13 -8.16 14.60 21.29
CA ASP A 13 -8.88 13.95 20.18
C ASP A 13 -8.16 12.67 19.73
N LEU A 14 -6.82 12.68 19.65
CA LEU A 14 -6.02 11.49 19.34
C LEU A 14 -6.12 10.43 20.45
N GLU A 15 -6.14 10.81 21.72
CA GLU A 15 -6.33 9.89 22.86
C GLU A 15 -7.74 9.30 22.89
N ALA A 16 -8.77 10.10 22.55
CA ALA A 16 -10.14 9.59 22.38
C ALA A 16 -10.26 8.62 21.19
N ILE A 17 -9.61 8.94 20.07
CA ILE A 17 -9.49 8.08 18.87
C ILE A 17 -8.71 6.79 19.17
N TYR A 18 -7.68 6.85 20.04
CA TYR A 18 -6.87 5.70 20.45
C TYR A 18 -7.56 4.83 21.50
N SER A 19 -8.56 5.36 22.21
CA SER A 19 -9.35 4.64 23.22
C SER A 19 -10.53 3.83 22.66
N GLY A 20 -10.88 4.03 21.38
CA GLY A 20 -11.90 3.26 20.67
C GLY A 20 -11.32 2.37 19.57
N ASP A 21 -12.12 1.43 19.08
CA ASP A 21 -11.79 0.60 17.91
C ASP A 21 -11.68 1.49 16.66
N LEU A 22 -10.47 1.96 16.37
CA LEU A 22 -10.24 2.86 15.26
C LEU A 22 -10.42 2.14 13.92
N THR A 23 -11.46 2.51 13.18
CA THR A 23 -11.63 1.98 11.81
C THR A 23 -10.57 2.56 10.88
N PRO A 24 -10.09 1.80 9.88
CA PRO A 24 -9.08 2.28 8.93
C PRO A 24 -9.55 3.52 8.16
N SER A 25 -10.87 3.63 7.91
CA SER A 25 -11.47 4.82 7.30
C SER A 25 -11.31 6.07 8.19
N ALA A 26 -11.58 5.94 9.50
CA ALA A 26 -11.40 7.04 10.44
C ALA A 26 -9.94 7.51 10.54
N ALA A 27 -8.98 6.57 10.50
CA ALA A 27 -7.55 6.89 10.46
C ALA A 27 -7.18 7.71 9.21
N LEU A 28 -7.66 7.31 8.02
CA LEU A 28 -7.43 8.06 6.77
C LEU A 28 -8.01 9.48 6.81
N THR A 29 -9.23 9.64 7.34
CA THR A 29 -9.85 10.97 7.47
C THR A 29 -9.05 11.86 8.40
N SER A 30 -8.54 11.32 9.52
CA SER A 30 -7.69 12.07 10.44
C SER A 30 -6.37 12.50 9.79
N LEU A 31 -5.79 11.66 8.93
CA LEU A 31 -4.55 11.94 8.22
C LEU A 31 -4.75 13.03 7.16
N SER A 32 -5.84 12.94 6.39
CA SER A 32 -6.23 13.95 5.40
C SER A 32 -6.48 15.32 6.06
N TYR A 33 -7.23 15.34 7.17
CA TYR A 33 -7.47 16.55 7.96
C TYR A 33 -6.16 17.14 8.53
N GLY A 34 -5.26 16.29 9.03
CA GLY A 34 -3.94 16.71 9.50
C GLY A 34 -3.09 17.35 8.40
N LEU A 35 -3.12 16.80 7.19
CA LEU A 35 -2.37 17.31 6.04
C LEU A 35 -2.89 18.68 5.61
N MET A 36 -4.22 18.87 5.61
CA MET A 36 -4.86 20.14 5.26
C MET A 36 -4.60 21.26 6.27
N THR A 37 -4.52 20.92 7.57
CA THR A 37 -4.38 21.90 8.66
C THR A 37 -2.94 22.21 9.06
N ARG A 38 -2.03 21.23 8.98
CA ARG A 38 -0.65 21.35 9.48
C ARG A 38 0.38 21.62 8.39
N LEU A 39 0.04 21.42 7.11
CA LEU A 39 0.91 21.62 5.95
C LEU A 39 0.38 22.73 4.99
N PRO A 40 0.13 23.97 5.46
CA PRO A 40 -0.32 25.07 4.60
C PRO A 40 0.78 25.66 3.69
N SER A 41 2.07 25.36 3.92
CA SER A 41 3.20 25.98 3.22
C SER A 41 3.77 25.17 2.05
N LEU A 42 3.11 24.09 1.61
CA LEU A 42 3.61 23.28 0.48
C LEU A 42 3.23 23.89 -0.86
N GLU A 43 4.13 23.72 -1.83
CA GLU A 43 3.88 24.09 -3.21
C GLU A 43 2.70 23.27 -3.76
N VAL A 44 1.94 23.84 -4.71
CA VAL A 44 0.78 23.18 -5.33
C VAL A 44 1.15 21.81 -5.89
N ASN A 45 2.32 21.68 -6.51
CA ASN A 45 2.81 20.42 -7.06
C ASN A 45 3.07 19.35 -5.97
N GLU A 46 3.64 19.74 -4.83
CA GLU A 46 3.90 18.85 -3.71
C GLU A 46 2.60 18.39 -3.05
N ARG A 47 1.60 19.28 -2.95
CA ARG A 47 0.27 18.95 -2.45
C ARG A 47 -0.42 17.92 -3.34
N ILE A 48 -0.39 18.11 -4.65
CA ILE A 48 -0.95 17.17 -5.63
C ILE A 48 -0.26 15.80 -5.50
N ALA A 49 1.06 15.77 -5.36
CA ALA A 49 1.80 14.52 -5.18
C ALA A 49 1.41 13.77 -3.89
N LEU A 50 1.24 14.49 -2.77
CA LEU A 50 0.82 13.90 -1.50
C LEU A 50 -0.64 13.41 -1.54
N GLU A 51 -1.56 14.19 -2.11
CA GLU A 51 -2.95 13.78 -2.29
C GLU A 51 -3.06 12.54 -3.18
N ALA A 52 -2.23 12.44 -4.23
CA ALA A 52 -2.15 11.25 -5.06
C ALA A 52 -1.68 10.01 -4.27
N GLN A 53 -0.68 10.14 -3.40
CA GLN A 53 -0.23 9.05 -2.52
C GLN A 53 -1.31 8.62 -1.52
N LEU A 54 -2.06 9.57 -0.95
CA LEU A 54 -3.15 9.30 -0.03
C LEU A 54 -4.33 8.61 -0.71
N SER A 55 -4.64 9.02 -1.95
CA SER A 55 -5.63 8.37 -2.80
C SER A 55 -5.24 6.91 -3.11
N ALA A 56 -3.97 6.67 -3.44
CA ALA A 56 -3.45 5.32 -3.64
C ALA A 56 -3.61 4.44 -2.38
N LEU A 57 -3.20 4.96 -1.21
CA LEU A 57 -3.39 4.26 0.06
C LEU A 57 -4.86 3.93 0.36
N THR A 58 -5.77 4.85 0.04
CA THR A 58 -7.21 4.65 0.21
C THR A 58 -7.73 3.55 -0.70
N SER A 59 -7.26 3.50 -1.95
CA SER A 59 -7.60 2.45 -2.93
C SER A 59 -7.09 1.07 -2.47
N ASP A 60 -5.90 1.00 -1.90
CA ASP A 60 -5.33 -0.26 -1.40
C ASP A 60 -6.13 -0.78 -0.20
N ILE A 61 -6.50 0.09 0.74
CA ILE A 61 -7.35 -0.27 1.89
C ILE A 61 -8.73 -0.75 1.41
N ALA A 62 -9.34 -0.06 0.44
CA ALA A 62 -10.61 -0.48 -0.15
C ALA A 62 -10.51 -1.85 -0.85
N SER A 63 -9.36 -2.14 -1.47
CA SER A 63 -9.09 -3.44 -2.09
C SER A 63 -8.99 -4.56 -1.05
N CYS A 64 -8.33 -4.31 0.09
CA CYS A 64 -8.29 -5.25 1.22
C CYS A 64 -9.70 -5.48 1.81
N GLU A 65 -10.49 -4.43 1.97
CA GLU A 65 -11.86 -4.52 2.48
C GLU A 65 -12.78 -5.31 1.54
N LYS A 66 -12.62 -5.12 0.22
CA LYS A 66 -13.32 -5.93 -0.79
C LYS A 66 -12.93 -7.41 -0.68
N LEU A 67 -11.65 -7.72 -0.57
CA LEU A 67 -11.17 -9.09 -0.44
C LEU A 67 -11.74 -9.77 0.82
N LEU A 68 -11.82 -9.06 1.94
CA LEU A 68 -12.44 -9.53 3.18
C LEU A 68 -13.97 -9.72 3.05
N ARG A 69 -14.64 -8.87 2.29
CA ARG A 69 -16.11 -8.90 2.11
C ARG A 69 -16.60 -9.84 1.01
N THR A 70 -15.72 -10.33 0.14
CA THR A 70 -16.06 -11.30 -0.90
C THR A 70 -15.47 -12.68 -0.59
N PRO A 71 -15.86 -13.34 0.52
CA PRO A 71 -15.44 -14.72 0.74
C PRO A 71 -16.04 -15.61 -0.35
N ILE A 72 -15.30 -16.64 -0.75
CA ILE A 72 -15.85 -17.70 -1.59
C ILE A 72 -17.06 -18.30 -0.86
N PRO A 73 -18.20 -18.54 -1.54
CA PRO A 73 -19.36 -19.06 -0.86
C PRO A 73 -19.04 -20.39 -0.18
N LEU A 74 -19.27 -20.48 1.13
CA LEU A 74 -18.99 -21.66 1.98
C LEU A 74 -19.60 -22.97 1.45
N GLY A 75 -20.59 -22.89 0.56
CA GLY A 75 -21.12 -24.05 -0.14
C GLY A 75 -20.07 -24.77 -0.97
N TYR A 76 -19.20 -24.07 -1.69
CA TYR A 76 -18.23 -24.66 -2.61
C TYR A 76 -17.24 -25.57 -1.88
N THR A 77 -16.57 -25.06 -0.84
CA THR A 77 -15.63 -25.80 0.00
C THR A 77 -16.30 -27.02 0.65
N ARG A 78 -17.53 -26.86 1.16
CA ARG A 78 -18.27 -27.97 1.80
C ARG A 78 -18.72 -29.04 0.80
N TYR A 79 -19.03 -28.68 -0.44
CA TYR A 79 -19.36 -29.68 -1.47
C TYR A 79 -18.11 -30.39 -1.99
N SER A 80 -16.98 -29.69 -2.14
CA SER A 80 -15.70 -30.29 -2.53
C SER A 80 -15.28 -31.40 -1.57
N VAL A 81 -15.18 -31.11 -0.26
CA VAL A 81 -14.82 -32.10 0.77
C VAL A 81 -15.77 -33.31 0.76
N ARG A 82 -17.09 -33.08 0.69
CA ARG A 82 -18.08 -34.18 0.66
C ARG A 82 -17.91 -35.07 -0.57
N PHE A 83 -17.72 -34.46 -1.74
CA PHE A 83 -17.44 -35.19 -2.96
C PHE A 83 -16.15 -35.99 -2.85
N LEU A 84 -15.09 -35.38 -2.31
CA LEU A 84 -13.78 -36.02 -2.11
C LEU A 84 -13.90 -37.25 -1.20
N TRP A 85 -14.63 -37.15 -0.09
CA TRP A 85 -14.90 -38.28 0.80
C TRP A 85 -15.63 -39.42 0.08
N ILE A 86 -16.70 -39.10 -0.66
CA ILE A 86 -17.42 -40.11 -1.45
C ILE A 86 -16.47 -40.75 -2.46
N TRP A 87 -15.68 -39.95 -3.18
CA TRP A 87 -14.75 -40.44 -4.18
C TRP A 87 -13.67 -41.35 -3.58
N LEU A 88 -13.04 -40.96 -2.46
CA LEU A 88 -12.08 -41.81 -1.74
C LEU A 88 -12.71 -43.11 -1.22
N THR A 89 -13.98 -43.08 -0.78
CA THR A 89 -14.68 -44.31 -0.34
C THR A 89 -15.06 -45.24 -1.49
N LEU A 90 -15.27 -44.70 -2.70
CA LEU A 90 -15.56 -45.49 -3.91
C LEU A 90 -14.28 -46.04 -4.55
N LEU A 91 -13.15 -45.39 -4.34
CA LEU A 91 -11.83 -45.76 -4.83
C LEU A 91 -11.44 -47.25 -4.59
N PRO A 92 -11.66 -47.86 -3.41
CA PRO A 92 -11.40 -49.28 -3.21
C PRO A 92 -12.23 -50.21 -4.08
N PHE A 93 -13.49 -49.87 -4.33
CA PHE A 93 -14.34 -50.69 -5.20
C PHE A 93 -13.85 -50.65 -6.65
N ALA A 94 -13.29 -49.53 -7.09
CA ALA A 94 -12.74 -49.39 -8.44
C ALA A 94 -11.39 -50.13 -8.63
N LEU A 95 -10.50 -50.08 -7.63
CA LEU A 95 -9.12 -50.58 -7.78
C LEU A 95 -8.93 -52.05 -7.38
N THR A 96 -9.85 -52.61 -6.60
CA THR A 96 -9.75 -54.00 -6.13
C THR A 96 -9.58 -55.01 -7.26
N ASN A 97 -10.40 -54.96 -8.32
CA ASN A 97 -10.29 -55.88 -9.46
C ASN A 97 -8.96 -55.73 -10.21
N THR A 98 -8.50 -54.50 -10.43
CA THR A 98 -7.24 -54.21 -11.13
C THR A 98 -6.04 -54.77 -10.38
N PHE A 99 -5.95 -54.54 -9.07
CA PHE A 99 -4.83 -55.04 -8.25
C PHE A 99 -4.91 -56.54 -7.93
N VAL A 100 -6.11 -57.13 -7.96
CA VAL A 100 -6.26 -58.61 -7.90
C VAL A 100 -5.60 -59.22 -9.13
N ASN A 101 -5.96 -58.77 -10.33
CA ASN A 101 -5.43 -59.31 -11.58
C ASN A 101 -3.92 -59.07 -11.71
N PHE A 102 -3.42 -57.92 -11.24
CA PHE A 102 -1.98 -57.62 -11.23
C PHE A 102 -1.18 -58.47 -10.23
N GLY A 103 -1.82 -58.94 -9.15
CA GLY A 103 -1.18 -59.74 -8.11
C GLY A 103 -1.06 -61.23 -8.41
N VAL A 104 -1.72 -61.73 -9.46
CA VAL A 104 -1.69 -63.16 -9.82
C VAL A 104 -0.26 -63.56 -10.23
N GLY A 105 0.33 -64.54 -9.52
CA GLY A 105 1.70 -65.00 -9.78
C GLY A 105 2.80 -64.22 -9.06
N THR A 106 2.45 -63.33 -8.12
CA THR A 106 3.43 -62.65 -7.25
C THR A 106 3.47 -63.26 -5.84
N TRP A 107 4.59 -63.05 -5.14
CA TRP A 107 4.83 -63.60 -3.79
C TRP A 107 3.84 -63.13 -2.71
N TRP A 108 2.99 -62.15 -3.01
CA TRP A 108 2.00 -61.57 -2.09
C TRP A 108 0.55 -61.97 -2.42
N GLU A 109 0.31 -62.90 -3.36
CA GLU A 109 -1.03 -63.33 -3.79
C GLU A 109 -1.95 -63.74 -2.62
N ASP A 110 -1.43 -64.52 -1.67
CA ASP A 110 -2.18 -65.01 -0.50
C ASP A 110 -2.21 -64.03 0.69
N LYS A 111 -1.55 -62.87 0.60
CA LYS A 111 -1.40 -61.91 1.70
C LYS A 111 -2.40 -60.75 1.58
N PRO A 112 -2.75 -60.06 2.70
CA PRO A 112 -3.57 -58.85 2.63
C PRO A 112 -2.87 -57.82 1.75
N LYS A 113 -3.46 -57.52 0.58
CA LYS A 113 -2.90 -56.74 -0.54
C LYS A 113 -2.22 -55.44 -0.08
N PRO A 114 -0.92 -55.45 0.26
CA PRO A 114 -0.30 -54.30 0.92
C PRO A 114 -0.07 -53.16 -0.08
N VAL A 115 0.16 -53.52 -1.34
CA VAL A 115 0.32 -52.60 -2.47
C VAL A 115 -0.96 -51.79 -2.72
N LEU A 116 -2.14 -52.42 -2.58
CA LEU A 116 -3.43 -51.75 -2.75
C LEU A 116 -3.62 -50.67 -1.69
N VAL A 117 -3.38 -51.00 -0.42
CA VAL A 117 -3.50 -50.06 0.70
C VAL A 117 -2.51 -48.91 0.55
N LEU A 118 -1.26 -49.20 0.15
CA LEU A 118 -0.25 -48.17 -0.06
C LEU A 118 -0.62 -47.24 -1.22
N ALA A 119 -1.13 -47.78 -2.33
CA ALA A 119 -1.60 -46.97 -3.47
C ALA A 119 -2.79 -46.09 -3.08
N MET A 120 -3.75 -46.61 -2.31
CA MET A 120 -4.88 -45.83 -1.79
C MET A 120 -4.44 -44.72 -0.86
N LEU A 121 -3.51 -45.03 0.05
CA LEU A 121 -2.98 -44.06 1.00
C LEU A 121 -2.19 -42.97 0.28
N PHE A 122 -1.43 -43.33 -0.75
CA PHE A 122 -0.71 -42.36 -1.59
C PHE A 122 -1.67 -41.44 -2.36
N ILE A 123 -2.67 -41.99 -3.04
CA ILE A 123 -3.66 -41.20 -3.78
C ILE A 123 -4.46 -40.31 -2.81
N GLY A 124 -4.94 -40.89 -1.70
CA GLY A 124 -5.68 -40.15 -0.68
C GLY A 124 -4.86 -39.03 -0.06
N PHE A 125 -3.59 -39.27 0.23
CA PHE A 125 -2.68 -38.24 0.74
C PHE A 125 -2.55 -37.07 -0.23
N ILE A 126 -2.35 -37.32 -1.52
CA ILE A 126 -2.25 -36.26 -2.53
C ILE A 126 -3.54 -35.44 -2.62
N PHE A 127 -4.69 -36.10 -2.75
CA PHE A 127 -5.97 -35.41 -2.89
C PHE A 127 -6.38 -34.63 -1.63
N LEU A 128 -6.15 -35.19 -0.44
CA LEU A 128 -6.38 -34.49 0.82
C LEU A 128 -5.42 -33.31 1.01
N SER A 129 -4.16 -33.44 0.58
CA SER A 129 -3.19 -32.34 0.63
C SER A 129 -3.59 -31.18 -0.29
N ILE A 130 -4.14 -31.48 -1.47
CA ILE A 130 -4.64 -30.45 -2.40
C ILE A 130 -5.83 -29.71 -1.80
N GLU A 131 -6.77 -30.44 -1.18
CA GLU A 131 -7.93 -29.83 -0.53
C GLU A 131 -7.52 -28.97 0.67
N ASP A 132 -6.55 -29.41 1.47
CA ASP A 132 -6.02 -28.61 2.60
C ASP A 132 -5.37 -27.31 2.12
N ILE A 133 -4.58 -27.36 1.04
CA ILE A 133 -4.00 -26.16 0.42
C ILE A 133 -5.10 -25.24 -0.12
N ALA A 134 -6.16 -25.80 -0.71
CA ALA A 134 -7.29 -25.01 -1.20
C ALA A 134 -7.93 -24.20 -0.06
N VAL A 135 -8.19 -24.84 1.08
CA VAL A 135 -8.75 -24.18 2.27
C VAL A 135 -7.81 -23.09 2.81
N GLN A 136 -6.50 -23.35 2.87
CA GLN A 136 -5.54 -22.34 3.34
C GLN A 136 -5.50 -21.09 2.43
N ILE A 137 -5.70 -21.25 1.13
CA ILE A 137 -5.74 -20.13 0.17
C ILE A 137 -7.03 -19.31 0.29
N GLU A 138 -8.13 -19.89 0.80
CA GLU A 138 -9.38 -19.16 1.05
C GLU A 138 -9.24 -18.13 2.19
N GLU A 139 -8.32 -18.36 3.15
CA GLU A 139 -8.10 -17.48 4.32
C GLU A 139 -6.68 -16.85 4.34
N PRO A 140 -6.32 -15.99 3.37
CA PRO A 140 -4.96 -15.49 3.22
C PRO A 140 -4.47 -14.63 4.41
N PHE A 141 -5.37 -13.93 5.09
CA PHE A 141 -5.01 -13.08 6.23
C PHE A 141 -4.82 -13.84 7.53
N ALA A 142 -5.33 -15.07 7.64
CA ALA A 142 -5.11 -15.90 8.82
C ALA A 142 -3.69 -16.47 8.86
N ILE A 143 -3.12 -16.77 7.68
CA ILE A 143 -1.78 -17.36 7.55
C ILE A 143 -0.67 -16.30 7.36
N LEU A 144 -1.01 -15.11 6.84
CA LEU A 144 -0.04 -14.05 6.60
C LEU A 144 0.42 -13.39 7.93
N PRO A 145 1.73 -13.22 8.18
CA PRO A 145 2.24 -12.62 9.41
C PRO A 145 2.10 -11.09 9.38
N LEU A 146 0.87 -10.58 9.48
CA LEU A 146 0.58 -9.14 9.46
C LEU A 146 1.31 -8.37 10.56
N GLU A 147 1.45 -8.97 11.74
CA GLU A 147 2.19 -8.40 12.87
C GLU A 147 3.66 -8.10 12.50
N GLN A 148 4.30 -8.98 11.73
CA GLN A 148 5.68 -8.77 11.30
C GLN A 148 5.78 -7.63 10.28
N HIS A 149 4.84 -7.55 9.35
CA HIS A 149 4.77 -6.47 8.37
C HIS A 149 4.53 -5.12 9.05
N GLN A 150 3.62 -5.06 10.03
CA GLN A 150 3.37 -3.86 10.82
C GLN A 150 4.62 -3.41 11.58
N ARG A 151 5.34 -4.34 12.21
CA ARG A 151 6.59 -4.01 12.92
C ARG A 151 7.65 -3.45 11.98
N TRP A 152 7.75 -4.00 10.77
CA TRP A 152 8.69 -3.52 9.74
C TRP A 152 8.32 -2.11 9.30
N LEU A 153 7.05 -1.86 8.97
CA LEU A 153 6.53 -0.55 8.60
C LEU A 153 6.75 0.50 9.70
N LEU A 154 6.48 0.14 10.96
CA LEU A 154 6.70 1.03 12.10
C LEU A 154 8.18 1.33 12.34
N ARG A 155 9.07 0.38 12.04
CA ARG A 155 10.52 0.59 12.13
C ARG A 155 10.98 1.56 11.05
N ASP A 156 10.52 1.37 9.81
CA ASP A 156 10.89 2.21 8.69
C ASP A 156 10.38 3.65 8.86
N ALA A 157 9.12 3.83 9.30
CA ALA A 157 8.58 5.15 9.61
C ALA A 157 9.40 5.87 10.70
N ARG A 158 9.84 5.14 11.73
CA ARG A 158 10.72 5.68 12.78
C ARG A 158 12.10 6.07 12.24
N GLN A 159 12.67 5.25 11.35
CA GLN A 159 13.97 5.52 10.73
C GLN A 159 13.91 6.75 9.82
N VAL A 160 12.88 6.88 8.98
CA VAL A 160 12.67 8.05 8.12
C VAL A 160 12.54 9.31 8.98
N LYS A 161 11.75 9.26 10.06
CA LYS A 161 11.61 10.39 10.99
C LYS A 161 12.93 10.75 11.67
N ALA A 162 13.71 9.76 12.12
CA ALA A 162 15.00 9.99 12.75
C ALA A 162 16.01 10.59 11.77
N LEU A 163 16.07 10.05 10.54
CA LEU A 163 16.92 10.58 9.46
C LEU A 163 16.55 12.03 9.15
N PHE A 164 15.26 12.33 9.01
CA PHE A 164 14.80 13.69 8.74
C PHE A 164 15.22 14.64 9.86
N ALA A 165 15.00 14.26 11.13
CA ALA A 165 15.43 15.06 12.29
C ALA A 165 16.94 15.33 12.31
N HIS A 166 17.76 14.35 11.92
CA HIS A 166 19.21 14.55 11.79
C HIS A 166 19.57 15.51 10.65
N LEU A 167 18.92 15.40 9.49
CA LEU A 167 19.16 16.30 8.35
C LEU A 167 18.70 17.73 8.64
N THR A 168 17.53 17.92 9.25
CA THR A 168 17.05 19.26 9.63
C THR A 168 17.88 19.86 10.78
N GLY A 169 18.43 19.01 11.66
CA GLY A 169 19.29 19.44 12.77
C GLY A 169 20.75 19.72 12.40
N SER A 170 21.26 19.18 11.29
CA SER A 170 22.70 19.23 10.95
C SER A 170 23.10 20.25 9.88
N GLY A 171 22.17 21.02 9.28
CA GLY A 171 22.61 22.08 8.37
C GLY A 171 21.53 22.78 7.54
N VAL A 172 20.95 23.84 8.12
CA VAL A 172 20.90 25.16 7.45
C VAL A 172 21.26 26.20 8.50
N ARG A 173 22.57 26.38 8.76
CA ARG A 173 23.04 27.66 9.28
C ARG A 173 22.95 28.60 8.07
N ALA A 174 21.90 29.42 8.03
CA ALA A 174 21.79 30.48 7.04
C ALA A 174 23.13 31.22 6.97
N PRO A 175 23.66 31.52 5.77
CA PRO A 175 24.86 32.34 5.67
C PRO A 175 24.61 33.61 6.47
N ALA A 176 25.48 33.88 7.44
CA ALA A 176 25.36 34.98 8.37
C ALA A 176 25.06 36.26 7.59
N GLN A 177 23.87 36.82 7.82
CA GLN A 177 23.54 38.13 7.28
C GLN A 177 24.57 39.11 7.87
N PRO A 178 25.35 39.83 7.04
CA PRO A 178 26.34 40.75 7.56
C PRO A 178 25.63 41.85 8.37
N PRO A 179 26.23 42.30 9.49
CA PRO A 179 25.57 43.17 10.44
C PRO A 179 25.15 44.49 9.79
N ALA A 180 23.89 44.84 9.97
CA ALA A 180 23.38 46.18 9.70
C ALA A 180 24.01 47.16 10.70
N GLY A 181 24.73 48.17 10.21
CA GLY A 181 25.07 49.35 10.99
C GLY A 181 26.44 49.94 10.69
N GLY A 182 26.46 51.04 9.94
CA GLY A 182 27.62 51.91 9.77
C GLY A 182 27.34 52.99 8.73
N GLY A 183 26.70 54.09 9.14
CA GLY A 183 26.45 55.23 8.26
C GLY A 183 27.70 56.07 8.00
N VAL A 184 27.59 56.91 6.96
CA VAL A 184 28.06 58.31 6.80
C VAL A 184 28.64 58.58 5.40
N ALA A 185 28.27 59.76 4.87
CA ALA A 185 28.86 60.56 3.79
C ALA A 185 28.18 60.57 2.41
N GLU A 186 27.13 61.38 2.33
CA GLU A 186 26.94 62.54 1.43
C GLU A 186 27.92 62.71 0.24
N GLY A 187 27.35 62.87 -0.97
CA GLY A 187 28.08 63.23 -2.19
C GLY A 187 27.13 63.51 -3.36
N ARG A 188 26.59 64.72 -3.40
CA ARG A 188 25.70 65.29 -4.43
C ARG A 188 26.50 65.67 -5.69
N VAL A 189 26.12 65.20 -6.88
CA VAL A 189 26.43 65.88 -8.16
C VAL A 189 25.25 65.74 -9.13
N ALA A 190 24.86 66.88 -9.69
CA ALA A 190 23.80 67.11 -10.66
C ALA A 190 24.33 67.10 -12.11
N GLY A 191 23.41 67.02 -13.09
CA GLY A 191 23.63 67.30 -14.52
C GLY A 191 22.98 66.22 -15.41
N GLU A 192 21.81 66.42 -16.05
CA GLU A 192 21.55 67.26 -17.26
C GLU A 192 22.16 66.61 -18.52
N GLY A 193 21.48 66.31 -19.63
CA GLY A 193 20.10 66.44 -20.11
C GLY A 193 20.01 65.84 -21.55
N ALA A 194 18.83 65.99 -22.20
CA ALA A 194 18.57 65.91 -23.66
C ALA A 194 18.84 64.57 -24.39
N GLU A 195 18.13 64.09 -25.42
CA GLU A 195 17.05 64.52 -26.33
C GLU A 195 16.58 63.20 -27.03
N ALA A 196 15.29 62.87 -27.10
CA ALA A 196 14.38 63.11 -28.24
C ALA A 196 14.87 62.61 -29.61
N VAL A 197 14.11 61.68 -30.23
CA VAL A 197 13.72 61.53 -31.67
C VAL A 197 12.81 60.27 -31.69
N GLU A 198 11.49 60.32 -31.59
CA GLU A 198 10.44 60.73 -32.56
C GLU A 198 10.50 60.06 -33.95
N GLY A 199 9.39 59.39 -34.31
CA GLY A 199 9.04 59.01 -35.70
C GLY A 199 8.64 57.54 -35.81
N ALA A 200 7.35 57.20 -35.73
CA ALA A 200 6.45 57.02 -36.89
C ALA A 200 6.77 55.77 -37.72
N ALA A 201 5.84 54.98 -38.24
CA ALA A 201 4.39 54.85 -38.18
C ALA A 201 4.06 53.56 -38.97
N ARG A 202 2.89 52.97 -38.67
CA ARG A 202 1.99 52.23 -39.59
C ARG A 202 2.58 51.22 -40.59
N GLY A 203 2.06 49.99 -40.51
CA GLY A 203 1.88 49.17 -41.70
C GLY A 203 1.73 47.69 -41.44
N SER A 204 0.52 47.24 -41.10
CA SER A 204 0.08 45.90 -41.50
C SER A 204 -0.45 45.99 -42.93
N PRO A 205 -0.10 45.04 -43.81
CA PRO A 205 -1.18 44.17 -44.28
C PRO A 205 -0.76 42.70 -44.53
N SER A 206 -1.68 41.81 -44.16
CA SER A 206 -2.12 40.59 -44.85
C SER A 206 -1.37 40.08 -46.09
N GLN A 207 -0.95 38.81 -46.05
CA GLN A 207 -0.98 37.79 -47.12
C GLN A 207 -0.67 36.43 -46.43
N SER A 208 -1.57 35.44 -46.30
CA SER A 208 -2.19 34.55 -47.29
C SER A 208 -1.21 33.60 -48.01
N ARG A 209 -1.57 32.29 -48.01
CA ARG A 209 -0.98 31.11 -48.72
C ARG A 209 0.33 30.55 -48.12
N GLN A 210 0.62 29.25 -48.13
CA GLN A 210 -0.04 28.05 -48.66
C GLN A 210 0.58 26.81 -47.99
N ALA A 211 -0.24 25.77 -47.83
CA ALA A 211 0.05 24.34 -48.00
C ALA A 211 1.52 23.83 -47.90
N ASN A 212 1.77 22.98 -46.91
CA ASN A 212 2.05 21.55 -47.10
C ASN A 212 1.65 20.80 -45.83
#